data_AF-A0A1X1AM20-F1
#
_entry.id   AF-A0A1X1AM20-F1
#
_cell.length_a   1.000
_cell.length_b   1.000
_cell.length_c   1.000
_cell.angle_alpha   90.00
_cell.angle_beta   90.00
_cell.angle_gamma   90.00
#
_symmetry.space_group_name_H-M   'P 1'
#
loop_
_entity.id
_entity.type
_entity.pdbx_description
1 polymer ?
#
loop_
_entity_poly.entity_id
_entity_poly.type
_entity_poly.pdbx_seq_one_letter_code
_entity_poly.pdbx_strand_id
1 'polypeptide(L)'
;MIITAMDWWTPAGGTLLEWHPTPTARERAAAAAQDAGPLSFLQENHIRACHVARQGGGDHKAYLGSGTDIDGDLDRSALTRALRSFVLRHEGLRTWFDTDGVAITRHLLDPEAVDFEVGVAGEFTESEQFREYLHNRFGNEAVAMSWPGFAFGAISRPGSFTLYYGCDHALSDGASQALALAEIAELYDAEITGSAPAHFASAPTGSFVEYARLENQLAAGFDADSAEIVEWRDIFDSHGGSMPGFPLDMGLAPGETAPVRPVELNLLDADGIARFERICAEAGGSFLSGIYAAVALTEYELAARADYFGISVLATRLLADFGMSQGWFCNFAPVAFKVEGARSFTDLVPAAFAGYTRAKRLAAVPAQSVIAALLGSGASPADVAASPNLLSYIDFRRFPGYGGQAYDRGVLFTGEGRTANASMWFNRDDDRLYLGSQTPDTTLAQLQVKRYHEHLWSVFDRVVSSGDYAVPSPGPTVFATEEMRLP
;
A
#
# COMPACT_ATOMS: atom_id res chain seq x y z
N MET A 1 9.23 2.53 -12.29
CA MET A 1 8.62 2.54 -10.94
C MET A 1 8.38 1.12 -10.50
N ILE A 2 8.88 0.73 -9.33
CA ILE A 2 8.62 -0.58 -8.71
C ILE A 2 8.36 -0.42 -7.20
N ILE A 3 7.52 -1.26 -6.60
CA ILE A 3 7.53 -1.54 -5.16
C ILE A 3 8.60 -2.57 -4.83
N THR A 4 9.42 -2.33 -3.81
CA THR A 4 10.44 -3.26 -3.31
C THR A 4 10.69 -3.05 -1.81
N ALA A 5 11.59 -3.82 -1.20
CA ALA A 5 12.03 -3.60 0.18
C ALA A 5 13.04 -2.45 0.24
N MET A 6 12.98 -1.62 1.28
CA MET A 6 13.95 -0.53 1.43
C MET A 6 15.39 -1.07 1.52
N ASP A 7 15.55 -2.24 2.12
CA ASP A 7 16.83 -2.95 2.24
C ASP A 7 17.41 -3.44 0.91
N TRP A 8 16.64 -3.46 -0.18
CA TRP A 8 17.13 -3.81 -1.50
C TRP A 8 17.46 -2.59 -2.36
N TRP A 9 17.14 -1.39 -1.87
CA TRP A 9 17.48 -0.17 -2.56
C TRP A 9 18.99 0.14 -2.43
N THR A 10 19.61 0.49 -3.57
CA THR A 10 21.07 0.68 -3.72
C THR A 10 21.39 1.93 -4.53
N PRO A 11 21.04 3.14 -4.06
CA PRO A 11 21.39 4.36 -4.78
C PRO A 11 22.90 4.58 -4.77
N ALA A 12 23.40 5.26 -5.80
CA ALA A 12 24.80 5.64 -5.88
C ALA A 12 25.17 6.64 -4.77
N GLY A 13 26.35 6.46 -4.17
CA GLY A 13 26.86 7.31 -3.10
C GLY A 13 27.05 8.78 -3.51
N GLY A 14 27.09 9.66 -2.51
CA GLY A 14 27.21 11.11 -2.70
C GLY A 14 27.01 11.89 -1.41
N THR A 15 26.87 13.21 -1.54
CA THR A 15 26.56 14.11 -0.43
C THR A 15 25.08 14.01 -0.08
N LEU A 16 24.81 13.67 1.18
CA LEU A 16 23.47 13.55 1.72
C LEU A 16 22.93 14.92 2.14
N LEU A 17 21.78 15.28 1.58
CA LEU A 17 21.10 16.53 1.82
C LEU A 17 19.72 16.27 2.41
N GLU A 18 19.32 17.14 3.35
CA GLU A 18 18.03 17.07 4.02
C GLU A 18 17.31 18.40 3.89
N TRP A 19 16.01 18.36 3.62
CA TRP A 19 15.16 19.55 3.69
C TRP A 19 14.32 19.45 4.95
N HIS A 20 14.48 20.46 5.81
CA HIS A 20 13.73 20.62 7.05
C HIS A 20 12.91 21.90 6.99
N PRO A 21 11.76 21.98 7.69
CA PRO A 21 11.08 23.26 7.79
C PRO A 21 11.96 24.34 8.42
N THR A 22 11.86 25.58 7.95
CA THR A 22 12.61 26.68 8.58
C THR A 22 12.19 26.87 10.05
N PRO A 23 13.03 27.48 10.92
CA PRO A 23 12.64 27.78 12.29
C PRO A 23 11.30 28.51 12.39
N THR A 24 11.07 29.49 11.50
CA THR A 24 9.79 30.21 11.42
C THR A 24 8.63 29.28 11.04
N ALA A 25 8.81 28.39 10.07
CA ALA A 25 7.77 27.41 9.70
C ALA A 25 7.42 26.48 10.88
N ARG A 26 8.42 26.04 11.66
CA ARG A 26 8.21 25.22 12.88
C ARG A 26 7.47 25.99 13.97
N GLU A 27 7.83 27.25 14.22
CA GLU A 27 7.12 28.12 15.18
C GLU A 27 5.65 28.33 14.76
N ARG A 28 5.41 28.56 13.47
CA ARG A 28 4.06 28.72 12.91
C ARG A 28 3.25 27.43 12.98
N ALA A 29 3.88 26.27 12.79
CA ALA A 29 3.24 24.98 13.00
C ALA A 29 2.86 24.77 14.46
N ALA A 30 3.77 25.01 15.41
CA ALA A 30 3.49 24.90 16.84
C ALA A 30 2.35 25.84 17.31
N ALA A 31 2.14 26.96 16.62
CA ALA A 31 1.06 27.92 16.89
C ALA A 31 -0.18 27.74 15.99
N ALA A 32 -0.22 26.72 15.13
CA ALA A 32 -1.30 26.55 14.18
C ALA A 32 -2.62 26.20 14.88
N ALA A 33 -3.72 26.70 14.32
CA ALA A 33 -5.04 26.40 14.81
C ALA A 33 -5.37 24.91 14.65
N GLN A 34 -6.22 24.43 15.55
CA GLN A 34 -6.89 23.15 15.37
C GLN A 34 -7.84 23.25 14.19
N ASP A 35 -7.81 22.24 13.33
CA ASP A 35 -8.81 22.04 12.30
C ASP A 35 -9.92 21.15 12.85
N ALA A 36 -11.16 21.65 12.83
CA ALA A 36 -12.32 20.99 13.42
C ALA A 36 -13.00 19.98 12.47
N GLY A 37 -12.46 19.78 11.26
CA GLY A 37 -13.00 18.82 10.31
C GLY A 37 -12.78 17.37 10.74
N PRO A 38 -13.59 16.43 10.25
CA PRO A 38 -13.41 15.03 10.58
C PRO A 38 -12.13 14.47 9.94
N LEU A 39 -11.62 13.40 10.54
CA LEU A 39 -10.57 12.56 9.97
C LEU A 39 -11.22 11.50 9.07
N SER A 40 -10.45 10.98 8.12
CA SER A 40 -10.83 9.74 7.45
C SER A 40 -10.75 8.57 8.44
N PHE A 41 -11.49 7.50 8.19
CA PHE A 41 -11.47 6.32 9.04
C PHE A 41 -10.06 5.72 9.18
N LEU A 42 -9.29 5.67 8.08
CA LEU A 42 -7.94 5.10 8.10
C LEU A 42 -6.95 5.97 8.86
N GLN A 43 -7.07 7.31 8.78
CA GLN A 43 -6.29 8.21 9.62
C GLN A 43 -6.60 7.98 11.10
N GLU A 44 -7.88 7.94 11.48
CA GLU A 44 -8.25 7.77 12.89
C GLU A 44 -7.71 6.44 13.44
N ASN A 45 -7.93 5.35 12.71
CA ASN A 45 -7.46 4.02 13.11
C ASN A 45 -5.93 3.97 13.24
N HIS A 46 -5.21 4.53 12.27
CA HIS A 46 -3.75 4.57 12.28
C HIS A 46 -3.21 5.40 13.45
N ILE A 47 -3.73 6.61 13.69
CA ILE A 47 -3.24 7.47 14.76
C ILE A 47 -3.48 6.85 16.14
N ARG A 48 -4.62 6.17 16.34
CA ARG A 48 -4.88 5.39 17.56
C ARG A 48 -3.89 4.24 17.72
N ALA A 49 -3.62 3.48 16.64
CA ALA A 49 -2.67 2.38 16.67
C ALA A 49 -1.24 2.86 16.99
N CYS A 50 -0.80 3.96 16.38
CA CYS A 50 0.49 4.60 16.65
C CYS A 50 0.60 5.09 18.10
N HIS A 51 -0.48 5.68 18.65
CA HIS A 51 -0.50 6.08 20.06
C HIS A 51 -0.33 4.86 21.00
N VAL A 52 -1.09 3.79 20.78
CA VAL A 52 -1.01 2.56 21.60
C VAL A 52 0.39 1.94 21.50
N ALA A 53 0.95 1.82 20.29
CA ALA A 53 2.28 1.27 20.09
C ALA A 53 3.36 2.08 20.83
N ARG A 54 3.28 3.41 20.78
CA ARG A 54 4.21 4.30 21.48
C ARG A 54 4.13 4.17 23.00
N GLN A 55 2.94 4.00 23.57
CA GLN A 55 2.78 3.74 25.01
C GLN A 55 3.40 2.39 25.42
N GLY A 56 3.42 1.42 24.50
CA GLY A 56 4.10 0.14 24.67
C GLY A 56 5.62 0.17 24.40
N GLY A 57 6.20 1.33 24.09
CA GLY A 57 7.62 1.47 23.75
C GLY A 57 7.99 1.02 22.33
N GLY A 58 7.01 0.88 21.44
CA GLY A 58 7.23 0.54 20.03
C GLY A 58 7.69 1.74 19.20
N ASP A 59 8.57 1.48 18.23
CA ASP A 59 9.02 2.46 17.25
C ASP A 59 7.98 2.69 16.16
N HIS A 60 7.93 3.89 15.59
CA HIS A 60 7.13 4.15 14.41
C HIS A 60 7.78 3.52 13.17
N LYS A 61 7.02 2.67 12.48
CA LYS A 61 7.42 2.00 11.22
C LYS A 61 6.33 2.09 10.15
N ALA A 62 5.28 2.87 10.40
CA ALA A 62 4.10 2.94 9.53
C ALA A 62 4.23 4.13 8.56
N TYR A 63 5.37 4.20 7.88
CA TYR A 63 5.65 5.13 6.80
C TYR A 63 5.67 4.39 5.45
N LEU A 64 5.53 5.17 4.39
CA LEU A 64 5.84 4.78 3.03
C LEU A 64 7.00 5.64 2.55
N GLY A 65 7.80 5.13 1.64
CA GLY A 65 8.82 5.94 1.00
C GLY A 65 9.02 5.61 -0.45
N SER A 66 9.72 6.52 -1.12
CA SER A 66 10.06 6.41 -2.52
C SER A 66 11.39 7.11 -2.81
N GLY A 67 12.09 6.66 -3.84
CA GLY A 67 13.30 7.29 -4.34
C GLY A 67 13.41 7.23 -5.86
N THR A 68 14.12 8.18 -6.47
CA THR A 68 14.40 8.18 -7.92
C THR A 68 15.69 8.93 -8.24
N ASP A 69 16.29 8.60 -9.37
CA ASP A 69 17.48 9.28 -9.90
C ASP A 69 17.11 10.31 -10.96
N ILE A 70 17.62 11.53 -10.79
CA ILE A 70 17.45 12.66 -11.71
C ILE A 70 18.83 13.00 -12.29
N ASP A 71 18.89 13.20 -13.61
CA ASP A 71 20.13 13.60 -14.30
C ASP A 71 20.39 15.10 -14.13
N GLY A 72 21.67 15.48 -14.16
CA GLY A 72 22.13 16.84 -13.98
C GLY A 72 22.63 17.14 -12.57
N ASP A 73 23.39 18.23 -12.45
CA ASP A 73 23.87 18.70 -11.16
C ASP A 73 22.72 19.31 -10.36
N LEU A 74 22.62 18.94 -9.09
CA LEU A 74 21.56 19.43 -8.21
C LEU A 74 21.70 20.93 -7.90
N ASP A 75 20.78 21.74 -8.42
CA ASP A 75 20.48 23.06 -7.87
C ASP A 75 19.60 22.93 -6.60
N ARG A 76 20.20 23.20 -5.44
CA ARG A 76 19.53 23.07 -4.14
C ARG A 76 18.39 24.07 -3.98
N SER A 77 18.55 25.29 -4.51
CA SER A 77 17.54 26.35 -4.35
C SER A 77 16.31 26.08 -5.21
N ALA A 78 16.49 25.57 -6.43
CA ALA A 78 15.38 25.12 -7.27
C ALA A 78 14.63 23.95 -6.61
N LEU A 79 15.34 22.97 -6.06
CA LEU A 79 14.68 21.85 -5.36
C LEU A 79 13.94 22.31 -4.10
N THR A 80 14.49 23.25 -3.32
CA THR A 80 13.76 23.85 -2.18
C THR A 80 12.42 24.45 -2.62
N ARG A 81 12.39 25.21 -3.72
CA ARG A 81 11.16 25.82 -4.24
C ARG A 81 10.19 24.78 -4.80
N ALA A 82 10.69 23.76 -5.48
CA ALA A 82 9.87 22.64 -5.97
C ALA A 82 9.19 21.88 -4.81
N LEU A 83 9.94 21.53 -3.75
CA LEU A 83 9.40 20.86 -2.57
C LEU A 83 8.36 21.73 -1.84
N ARG A 84 8.61 23.04 -1.72
CA ARG A 84 7.64 23.99 -1.19
C ARG A 84 6.35 23.99 -2.03
N SER A 85 6.47 24.07 -3.35
CA SER A 85 5.33 24.05 -4.26
C SER A 85 4.54 22.74 -4.16
N PHE A 86 5.23 21.59 -4.06
CA PHE A 86 4.59 20.29 -3.86
C PHE A 86 3.73 20.26 -2.59
N VAL A 87 4.28 20.71 -1.45
CA VAL A 87 3.54 20.74 -0.16
C VAL A 87 2.37 21.72 -0.21
N LEU A 88 2.51 22.87 -0.89
CA LEU A 88 1.42 23.83 -1.05
C LEU A 88 0.26 23.29 -1.88
N ARG A 89 0.56 22.49 -2.91
CA ARG A 89 -0.44 21.86 -3.79
C ARG A 89 -1.28 20.79 -3.08
N HIS A 90 -0.75 20.20 -2.02
CA HIS A 90 -1.38 19.08 -1.32
C HIS A 90 -1.70 19.44 0.13
N GLU A 91 -2.92 19.94 0.37
CA GLU A 91 -3.36 20.38 1.70
C GLU A 91 -3.18 19.32 2.80
N GLY A 92 -3.33 18.03 2.49
CA GLY A 92 -3.09 16.94 3.45
C GLY A 92 -1.67 16.95 4.02
N LEU A 93 -0.66 17.33 3.23
CA LEU A 93 0.74 17.42 3.68
C LEU A 93 1.00 18.63 4.61
N ARG A 94 0.03 19.54 4.75
CA ARG A 94 0.09 20.63 5.75
C ARG A 94 -0.54 20.23 7.08
N THR A 95 -0.96 18.98 7.23
CA THR A 95 -1.64 18.48 8.44
C THR A 95 -0.76 17.59 9.31
N TRP A 96 -1.08 17.53 10.59
CA TRP A 96 -0.57 16.57 11.56
C TRP A 96 -1.60 16.41 12.68
N PHE A 97 -1.36 15.48 13.61
CA PHE A 97 -2.34 15.06 14.59
C PHE A 97 -1.76 15.04 16.00
N ASP A 98 -2.59 15.39 16.97
CA ASP A 98 -2.34 15.16 18.40
C ASP A 98 -3.43 14.24 18.95
N THR A 99 -3.07 13.36 19.90
CA THR A 99 -4.05 12.50 20.56
C THR A 99 -3.68 12.19 22.01
N ASP A 100 -4.70 12.20 22.87
CA ASP A 100 -4.64 11.73 24.26
C ASP A 100 -5.08 10.26 24.41
N GLY A 101 -5.27 9.56 23.29
CA GLY A 101 -5.79 8.20 23.22
C GLY A 101 -7.32 8.12 23.08
N VAL A 102 -8.05 9.21 23.38
CA VAL A 102 -9.51 9.29 23.27
C VAL A 102 -9.90 10.18 22.09
N ALA A 103 -9.48 11.43 22.10
CA ALA A 103 -9.71 12.39 21.03
C ALA A 103 -8.49 12.46 20.12
N ILE A 104 -8.73 12.68 18.83
CA ILE A 104 -7.70 13.00 17.85
C ILE A 104 -7.98 14.39 17.33
N THR A 105 -7.01 15.28 17.45
CA THR A 105 -7.07 16.65 16.96
C THR A 105 -6.21 16.76 15.72
N ARG A 106 -6.79 17.21 14.61
CA ARG A 106 -6.01 17.58 13.42
C ARG A 106 -5.59 19.05 13.54
N HIS A 107 -4.37 19.34 13.13
CA HIS A 107 -3.87 20.69 12.93
C HIS A 107 -3.63 20.92 11.44
N LEU A 108 -3.75 22.17 10.99
CA LEU A 108 -3.52 22.56 9.60
C LEU A 108 -2.63 23.80 9.55
N LEU A 109 -1.46 23.65 8.92
CA LEU A 109 -0.51 24.75 8.74
C LEU A 109 -1.01 25.72 7.69
N ASP A 110 -0.95 27.02 7.98
CA ASP A 110 -1.21 28.08 7.00
C ASP A 110 -0.26 27.95 5.79
N PRO A 111 -0.75 27.99 4.54
CA PRO A 111 0.10 27.89 3.35
C PRO A 111 1.23 28.93 3.32
N GLU A 112 1.03 30.14 3.85
CA GLU A 112 2.08 31.16 3.89
C GLU A 112 3.26 30.79 4.79
N ALA A 113 3.05 29.89 5.74
CA ALA A 113 4.07 29.41 6.66
C ALA A 113 4.90 28.22 6.14
N VAL A 114 4.52 27.62 5.00
CA VAL A 114 5.28 26.51 4.42
C VAL A 114 6.57 27.04 3.82
N ASP A 115 7.70 26.65 4.42
CA ASP A 115 9.03 26.96 3.92
C ASP A 115 10.05 25.93 4.41
N PHE A 116 11.12 25.73 3.64
CA PHE A 116 12.13 24.71 3.88
C PHE A 116 13.56 25.26 3.73
N GLU A 117 14.47 24.74 4.53
CA GLU A 117 15.90 24.97 4.43
C GLU A 117 16.65 23.65 4.18
N VAL A 118 17.74 23.74 3.40
CA VAL A 118 18.57 22.58 3.05
C VAL A 118 19.78 22.49 3.97
N GLY A 119 20.00 21.32 4.56
CA GLY A 119 21.18 20.96 5.36
C GLY A 119 22.01 19.87 4.69
N VAL A 120 23.30 19.80 5.03
CA VAL A 120 24.17 18.67 4.69
C VAL A 120 24.22 17.73 5.88
N ALA A 121 23.76 16.49 5.71
CA ALA A 121 23.73 15.48 6.77
C ALA A 121 24.97 14.59 6.78
N GLY A 122 25.70 14.54 5.66
CA GLY A 122 26.95 13.80 5.58
C GLY A 122 27.29 13.40 4.15
N GLU A 123 28.19 12.43 4.03
CA GLU A 123 28.49 11.71 2.81
C GLU A 123 28.36 10.23 3.09
N PHE A 124 27.89 9.46 2.11
CA PHE A 124 27.95 8.00 2.18
C PHE A 124 28.50 7.44 0.88
N THR A 125 29.16 6.29 1.00
CA THR A 125 29.71 5.52 -0.12
C THR A 125 29.14 4.11 -0.18
N GLU A 126 28.69 3.58 0.97
CA GLU A 126 28.15 2.23 1.11
C GLU A 126 26.63 2.26 1.27
N SER A 127 25.91 1.42 0.52
CA SER A 127 24.44 1.40 0.55
C SER A 127 23.86 0.98 1.91
N GLU A 128 24.57 0.14 2.68
CA GLU A 128 24.13 -0.29 4.00
C GLU A 128 23.99 0.89 4.99
N GLN A 129 25.00 1.77 5.03
CA GLN A 129 24.97 2.98 5.86
C GLN A 129 23.80 3.89 5.49
N PHE A 130 23.51 4.01 4.19
CA PHE A 130 22.39 4.81 3.72
C PHE A 130 21.04 4.20 4.12
N ARG A 131 20.87 2.88 4.04
CA ARG A 131 19.62 2.22 4.47
C ARG A 131 19.37 2.39 5.96
N GLU A 132 20.39 2.20 6.80
CA GLU A 132 20.28 2.41 8.25
C GLU A 132 19.89 3.87 8.55
N TYR A 133 20.57 4.82 7.91
CA TYR A 133 20.23 6.24 7.99
C TYR A 133 18.76 6.49 7.60
N LEU A 134 18.29 5.91 6.50
CA LEU A 134 16.94 6.14 5.98
C LEU A 134 15.86 5.52 6.88
N HIS A 135 16.10 4.31 7.40
CA HIS A 135 15.25 3.67 8.41
C HIS A 135 15.11 4.54 9.65
N ASN A 136 16.22 5.09 10.15
CA ASN A 136 16.21 5.97 11.31
C ASN A 136 15.48 7.28 10.99
N ARG A 137 15.78 7.90 9.84
CA ARG A 137 15.18 9.16 9.45
C ARG A 137 13.67 9.05 9.27
N PHE A 138 13.18 8.10 8.47
CA PHE A 138 11.75 7.93 8.27
C PHE A 138 11.03 7.49 9.56
N GLY A 139 11.65 6.64 10.37
CA GLY A 139 11.08 6.24 11.67
C GLY A 139 10.90 7.39 12.67
N ASN A 140 11.65 8.50 12.52
CA ASN A 140 11.62 9.64 13.43
C ASN A 140 10.93 10.89 12.84
N GLU A 141 11.06 11.13 11.53
CA GLU A 141 10.59 12.36 10.88
C GLU A 141 9.29 12.16 10.08
N ALA A 142 9.09 10.99 9.49
CA ALA A 142 7.87 10.67 8.74
C ALA A 142 6.79 10.14 9.70
N VAL A 143 6.45 10.96 10.71
CA VAL A 143 5.51 10.63 11.78
C VAL A 143 4.41 11.69 11.84
N ALA A 144 3.16 11.29 11.67
CA ALA A 144 2.02 12.21 11.57
C ALA A 144 1.65 12.92 12.89
N MET A 145 2.44 12.73 13.96
CA MET A 145 2.26 13.40 15.25
C MET A 145 2.91 14.78 15.34
N SER A 146 3.64 15.19 14.30
CA SER A 146 4.19 16.55 14.19
C SER A 146 4.39 16.92 12.72
N TRP A 147 4.18 18.19 12.37
CA TRP A 147 4.47 18.64 11.02
C TRP A 147 5.99 18.70 10.76
N PRO A 148 6.50 18.18 9.62
CA PRO A 148 5.75 17.86 8.40
C PRO A 148 5.10 16.47 8.27
N GLY A 149 5.30 15.51 9.17
CA GLY A 149 4.79 14.14 8.98
C GLY A 149 5.39 13.41 7.77
N PHE A 150 6.46 13.98 7.19
CA PHE A 150 7.22 13.46 6.07
C PHE A 150 8.66 13.96 6.13
N ALA A 151 9.53 13.36 5.32
CA ALA A 151 10.92 13.72 5.17
C ALA A 151 11.33 13.75 3.69
N PHE A 152 12.01 14.83 3.28
CA PHE A 152 12.62 14.95 1.96
C PHE A 152 14.14 14.95 2.05
N GLY A 153 14.79 14.36 1.07
CA GLY A 153 16.23 14.51 0.92
C GLY A 153 16.75 14.14 -0.44
N ALA A 154 18.04 14.37 -0.62
CA ALA A 154 18.72 14.05 -1.85
C ALA A 154 20.13 13.51 -1.59
N ILE A 155 20.63 12.75 -2.55
CA ILE A 155 22.01 12.28 -2.62
C ILE A 155 22.63 12.94 -3.84
N SER A 156 23.40 14.00 -3.62
CA SER A 156 24.01 14.81 -4.67
C SER A 156 25.36 14.24 -5.09
N ARG A 157 25.59 14.17 -6.40
CA ARG A 157 26.84 13.71 -7.01
C ARG A 157 27.03 14.42 -8.37
N PRO A 158 28.24 14.42 -8.95
CA PRO A 158 28.44 15.04 -10.26
C PRO A 158 27.54 14.42 -11.34
N GLY A 159 26.78 15.26 -12.05
CA GLY A 159 25.94 14.89 -13.19
C GLY A 159 24.64 14.15 -12.87
N SER A 160 24.31 13.90 -11.60
CA SER A 160 23.02 13.33 -11.19
C SER A 160 22.76 13.51 -9.69
N PHE A 161 21.53 13.28 -9.26
CA PHE A 161 21.22 13.12 -7.84
C PHE A 161 20.07 12.14 -7.63
N THR A 162 20.05 11.50 -6.46
CA THR A 162 18.89 10.70 -6.04
C THR A 162 17.99 11.57 -5.18
N LEU A 163 16.72 11.72 -5.53
CA LEU A 163 15.67 12.31 -4.69
C LEU A 163 15.00 11.20 -3.87
N TYR A 164 14.69 11.45 -2.61
CA TYR A 164 13.85 10.57 -1.80
C TYR A 164 12.82 11.31 -0.97
N TYR A 165 11.70 10.63 -0.73
CA TYR A 165 10.55 11.10 0.01
C TYR A 165 10.04 9.97 0.90
N GLY A 166 9.92 10.23 2.19
CA GLY A 166 9.24 9.35 3.14
C GLY A 166 8.08 10.07 3.79
N CYS A 167 6.95 9.40 4.00
CA CYS A 167 5.75 10.01 4.56
C CYS A 167 5.00 9.03 5.45
N ASP A 168 4.48 9.52 6.57
CA ASP A 168 3.59 8.74 7.41
C ASP A 168 2.39 8.24 6.58
N HIS A 169 1.98 7.00 6.78
CA HIS A 169 0.89 6.40 6.02
C HIS A 169 -0.47 7.11 6.24
N ALA A 170 -0.65 7.85 7.34
CA ALA A 170 -1.82 8.72 7.55
C ALA A 170 -1.96 9.84 6.49
N LEU A 171 -0.86 10.18 5.80
CA LEU A 171 -0.79 11.27 4.83
C LEU A 171 -0.54 10.76 3.39
N SER A 172 -0.37 9.45 3.19
CA SER A 172 0.03 8.89 1.90
C SER A 172 -0.48 7.45 1.70
N ASP A 173 -0.44 6.96 0.47
CA ASP A 173 -0.67 5.57 0.11
C ASP A 173 0.25 5.18 -1.07
N GLY A 174 0.19 3.92 -1.53
CA GLY A 174 1.05 3.45 -2.62
C GLY A 174 0.90 4.25 -3.93
N ALA A 175 -0.31 4.71 -4.25
CA ALA A 175 -0.54 5.52 -5.44
C ALA A 175 -0.03 6.96 -5.24
N SER A 176 -0.22 7.54 -4.06
CA SER A 176 0.33 8.86 -3.69
C SER A 176 1.85 8.88 -3.81
N GLN A 177 2.54 7.85 -3.31
CA GLN A 177 4.00 7.70 -3.47
C GLN A 177 4.43 7.55 -4.93
N ALA A 178 3.70 6.76 -5.73
CA ALA A 178 3.99 6.61 -7.16
C ALA A 178 3.84 7.93 -7.95
N LEU A 179 2.97 8.83 -7.49
CA LEU A 179 2.77 10.16 -8.09
C LEU A 179 3.81 11.19 -7.61
N ALA A 180 4.22 11.12 -6.34
CA ALA A 180 4.98 12.17 -5.66
C ALA A 180 6.29 12.53 -6.35
N LEU A 181 7.13 11.53 -6.67
CA LEU A 181 8.45 11.81 -7.25
C LEU A 181 8.39 12.36 -8.67
N ALA A 182 7.43 11.92 -9.48
CA ALA A 182 7.22 12.45 -10.82
C ALA A 182 6.77 13.91 -10.76
N GLU A 183 5.87 14.25 -9.84
CA GLU A 183 5.41 15.62 -9.63
C GLU A 183 6.54 16.53 -9.10
N ILE A 184 7.32 16.07 -8.12
CA ILE A 184 8.47 16.84 -7.60
C ILE A 184 9.52 17.06 -8.68
N ALA A 185 9.81 16.05 -9.51
CA ALA A 185 10.76 16.18 -10.61
C ALA A 185 10.27 17.18 -11.66
N GLU A 186 8.97 17.20 -12.00
CA GLU A 186 8.42 18.19 -12.93
C GLU A 186 8.43 19.61 -12.34
N LEU A 187 8.10 19.77 -11.06
CA LEU A 187 8.21 21.05 -10.35
C LEU A 187 9.67 21.54 -10.32
N TYR A 188 10.62 20.63 -10.13
CA TYR A 188 12.04 20.95 -10.17
C TYR A 188 12.49 21.39 -11.56
N ASP A 189 12.11 20.67 -12.61
CA ASP A 189 12.42 21.04 -13.99
C ASP A 189 11.87 22.42 -14.37
N ALA A 190 10.64 22.74 -13.93
CA ALA A 190 10.04 24.05 -14.11
C ALA A 190 10.88 25.17 -13.44
N GLU A 191 11.37 24.92 -12.23
CA GLU A 191 12.23 25.85 -11.49
C GLU A 191 13.62 26.04 -12.13
N ILE A 192 14.18 24.99 -12.74
CA ILE A 192 15.46 25.05 -13.44
C ILE A 192 15.33 25.81 -14.77
N THR A 193 14.27 25.53 -15.53
CA THR A 193 14.07 26.08 -16.87
C THR A 193 13.40 27.45 -16.86
N GLY A 194 12.84 27.87 -15.73
CA GLY A 194 12.01 29.07 -15.63
C GLY A 194 10.68 28.94 -16.40
N SER A 195 10.23 27.70 -16.63
CA SER A 195 8.97 27.40 -17.32
C SER A 195 7.82 27.19 -16.33
N ALA A 196 6.60 27.13 -16.84
CA ALA A 196 5.45 26.74 -16.02
C ALA A 196 5.44 25.21 -15.84
N PRO A 197 5.00 24.69 -14.68
CA PRO A 197 4.84 23.25 -14.51
C PRO A 197 3.88 22.67 -15.55
N ALA A 198 4.17 21.46 -16.00
CA ALA A 198 3.48 20.79 -17.09
C ALA A 198 2.47 19.76 -16.56
N HIS A 199 2.43 18.58 -17.16
CA HIS A 199 1.45 17.51 -16.97
C HIS A 199 1.00 17.31 -15.51
N PHE A 200 1.93 16.95 -14.60
CA PHE A 200 1.62 16.58 -13.22
C PHE A 200 1.20 17.78 -12.39
N ALA A 201 2.02 18.82 -12.44
CA ALA A 201 1.96 19.94 -11.54
C ALA A 201 1.04 21.06 -12.04
N SER A 202 0.42 20.91 -13.22
CA SER A 202 -0.69 21.76 -13.66
C SER A 202 -2.07 21.15 -13.39
N ALA A 203 -2.16 19.83 -13.17
CA ALA A 203 -3.42 19.17 -12.89
C ALA A 203 -4.01 19.66 -11.55
N PRO A 204 -5.34 19.84 -11.46
CA PRO A 204 -6.01 20.09 -10.18
C PRO A 204 -5.74 18.96 -9.19
N THR A 205 -5.55 19.34 -7.93
CA THR A 205 -5.41 18.41 -6.82
C THR A 205 -6.59 18.65 -5.87
N GLY A 206 -7.40 17.61 -5.63
CA GLY A 206 -8.38 17.65 -4.56
C GLY A 206 -7.71 17.61 -3.19
N SER A 207 -8.36 18.17 -2.17
CA SER A 207 -7.86 18.16 -0.79
C SER A 207 -8.19 16.84 -0.07
N PHE A 208 -7.21 16.26 0.64
CA PHE A 208 -7.47 15.11 1.50
C PHE A 208 -8.33 15.46 2.73
N VAL A 209 -8.26 16.71 3.21
CA VAL A 209 -9.14 17.23 4.27
C VAL A 209 -10.60 17.18 3.80
N GLU A 210 -10.83 17.55 2.55
CA GLU A 210 -12.15 17.47 1.91
C GLU A 210 -12.58 16.02 1.66
N TYR A 211 -11.66 15.14 1.25
CA TYR A 211 -11.95 13.70 1.16
C TYR A 211 -12.45 13.13 2.49
N ALA A 212 -11.78 13.43 3.61
CA ALA A 212 -12.20 12.98 4.92
C ALA A 212 -13.63 13.45 5.25
N ARG A 213 -13.99 14.68 4.89
CA ARG A 213 -15.37 15.21 5.02
C ARG A 213 -16.36 14.41 4.16
N LEU A 214 -16.04 14.17 2.89
CA LEU A 214 -16.88 13.41 1.97
C LEU A 214 -17.06 11.95 2.40
N GLU A 215 -16.00 11.29 2.87
CA GLU A 215 -16.06 9.92 3.37
C GLU A 215 -17.00 9.80 4.57
N ASN A 216 -16.94 10.75 5.52
CA ASN A 216 -17.84 10.79 6.66
C ASN A 216 -19.30 11.04 6.26
N GLN A 217 -19.53 11.92 5.28
CA GLN A 217 -20.88 12.16 4.74
C GLN A 217 -21.45 10.93 4.02
N LEU A 218 -20.60 10.25 3.25
CA LEU A 218 -20.96 9.02 2.59
C LEU A 218 -21.30 7.93 3.62
N ALA A 219 -20.49 7.79 4.67
CA ALA A 219 -20.72 6.82 5.74
C ALA A 219 -22.05 7.04 6.47
N ALA A 220 -22.43 8.30 6.70
CA ALA A 220 -23.70 8.66 7.30
C ALA A 220 -24.93 8.36 6.43
N GLY A 221 -24.73 8.11 5.13
CA GLY A 221 -25.79 7.71 4.20
C GLY A 221 -26.09 6.21 4.20
N PHE A 222 -25.32 5.40 4.92
CA PHE A 222 -25.50 3.96 5.03
C PHE A 222 -25.99 3.55 6.42
N ASP A 223 -26.83 2.52 6.46
CA ASP A 223 -27.33 1.87 7.67
C ASP A 223 -27.19 0.34 7.59
N ALA A 224 -27.53 -0.37 8.67
CA ALA A 224 -27.38 -1.83 8.75
C ALA A 224 -28.23 -2.62 7.74
N ASP A 225 -29.24 -1.98 7.15
CA ASP A 225 -30.20 -2.57 6.20
C ASP A 225 -29.87 -2.23 4.74
N SER A 226 -28.88 -1.35 4.51
CA SER A 226 -28.39 -1.01 3.19
C SER A 226 -27.90 -2.26 2.46
N ALA A 227 -28.33 -2.44 1.20
CA ALA A 227 -28.15 -3.69 0.46
C ALA A 227 -26.68 -4.14 0.38
N GLU A 228 -25.75 -3.20 0.19
CA GLU A 228 -24.32 -3.45 0.19
C GLU A 228 -23.82 -3.97 1.54
N ILE A 229 -24.29 -3.41 2.67
CA ILE A 229 -23.90 -3.83 4.02
C ILE A 229 -24.46 -5.21 4.35
N VAL A 230 -25.72 -5.46 4.00
CA VAL A 230 -26.35 -6.78 4.15
C VAL A 230 -25.54 -7.84 3.41
N GLU A 231 -25.19 -7.59 2.15
CA GLU A 231 -24.42 -8.53 1.35
C GLU A 231 -22.99 -8.71 1.85
N TRP A 232 -22.35 -7.65 2.35
CA TRP A 232 -21.04 -7.74 3.00
C TRP A 232 -21.10 -8.68 4.21
N ARG A 233 -22.12 -8.52 5.06
CA ARG A 233 -22.36 -9.36 6.24
C ARG A 233 -22.66 -10.80 5.84
N ASP A 234 -23.50 -11.02 4.84
CA ASP A 234 -23.80 -12.38 4.36
C ASP A 234 -22.54 -13.10 3.85
N ILE A 235 -21.64 -12.38 3.16
CA ILE A 235 -20.33 -12.91 2.77
C ILE A 235 -19.49 -13.22 4.02
N PHE A 236 -19.39 -12.30 4.98
CA PHE A 236 -18.63 -12.52 6.21
C PHE A 236 -19.12 -13.73 7.01
N ASP A 237 -20.44 -13.84 7.22
CA ASP A 237 -21.07 -14.92 8.00
C ASP A 237 -20.94 -16.27 7.29
N SER A 238 -21.10 -16.31 5.96
CA SER A 238 -20.92 -17.54 5.17
C SER A 238 -19.49 -18.07 5.18
N HIS A 239 -18.51 -17.26 5.60
CA HIS A 239 -17.10 -17.63 5.73
C HIS A 239 -16.64 -17.72 7.19
N GLY A 240 -17.57 -18.01 8.10
CA GLY A 240 -17.27 -18.31 9.50
C GLY A 240 -17.21 -17.08 10.42
N GLY A 241 -17.63 -15.91 9.94
CA GLY A 241 -17.78 -14.72 10.78
C GLY A 241 -16.45 -14.15 11.27
N SER A 242 -15.38 -14.27 10.47
CA SER A 242 -14.07 -13.71 10.79
C SER A 242 -13.36 -13.19 9.54
N MET A 243 -12.57 -12.13 9.67
CA MET A 243 -11.77 -11.59 8.57
C MET A 243 -10.75 -12.62 8.06
N PRO A 244 -10.51 -12.71 6.74
CA PRO A 244 -9.68 -13.78 6.19
C PRO A 244 -8.21 -13.56 6.55
N GLY A 245 -7.60 -14.53 7.22
CA GLY A 245 -6.16 -14.63 7.41
C GLY A 245 -5.45 -15.37 6.28
N PHE A 246 -4.12 -15.38 6.32
CA PHE A 246 -3.30 -16.19 5.41
C PHE A 246 -3.72 -17.67 5.48
N PRO A 247 -3.86 -18.37 4.34
CA PRO A 247 -4.51 -19.68 4.27
C PRO A 247 -3.73 -20.83 4.93
N LEU A 248 -2.42 -20.66 5.18
CA LEU A 248 -1.59 -21.67 5.82
C LEU A 248 -1.24 -21.24 7.25
N ASP A 249 -1.14 -22.21 8.15
CA ASP A 249 -0.76 -21.97 9.54
C ASP A 249 0.70 -21.49 9.64
N MET A 250 0.86 -20.22 9.99
CA MET A 250 2.16 -19.55 10.11
C MET A 250 2.85 -19.82 11.46
N GLY A 251 2.20 -20.53 12.39
CA GLY A 251 2.73 -20.84 13.71
C GLY A 251 2.68 -19.68 14.71
N LEU A 252 1.75 -18.74 14.52
CA LEU A 252 1.57 -17.59 15.40
C LEU A 252 0.26 -17.74 16.20
N ALA A 253 0.30 -17.46 17.49
CA ALA A 253 -0.90 -17.42 18.31
C ALA A 253 -1.83 -16.24 17.91
N PRO A 254 -3.13 -16.29 18.22
CA PRO A 254 -4.03 -15.16 17.96
C PRO A 254 -3.50 -13.84 18.55
N GLY A 255 -3.33 -12.84 17.70
CA GLY A 255 -2.80 -11.53 18.08
C GLY A 255 -1.27 -11.46 18.17
N GLU A 256 -0.55 -12.58 18.03
CA GLU A 256 0.91 -12.59 17.95
C GLU A 256 1.39 -12.06 16.59
N THR A 257 2.47 -11.28 16.61
CA THR A 257 3.15 -10.79 15.40
C THR A 257 4.63 -11.12 15.50
N ALA A 258 5.34 -11.20 14.37
CA ALA A 258 6.79 -11.30 14.31
C ALA A 258 7.39 -10.14 13.51
N PRO A 259 8.70 -9.86 13.61
CA PRO A 259 9.39 -8.94 12.71
C PRO A 259 9.10 -9.28 11.25
N VAL A 260 8.96 -8.26 10.41
CA VAL A 260 8.75 -8.43 8.98
C VAL A 260 10.01 -8.99 8.32
N ARG A 261 9.79 -9.91 7.38
CA ARG A 261 10.72 -10.28 6.32
C ARG A 261 10.07 -10.02 4.97
N PRO A 262 10.65 -9.15 4.12
CA PRO A 262 10.12 -8.89 2.80
C PRO A 262 10.35 -10.07 1.85
N VAL A 263 9.41 -10.24 0.91
CA VAL A 263 9.46 -11.22 -0.18
C VAL A 263 9.11 -10.50 -1.47
N GLU A 264 9.92 -10.71 -2.51
CA GLU A 264 9.62 -10.33 -3.89
C GLU A 264 9.77 -11.56 -4.78
N LEU A 265 8.76 -11.81 -5.61
CA LEU A 265 8.69 -12.95 -6.52
C LEU A 265 8.23 -12.49 -7.89
N ASN A 266 9.09 -12.63 -8.90
CA ASN A 266 8.69 -12.46 -10.30
C ASN A 266 7.77 -13.62 -10.70
N LEU A 267 6.57 -13.29 -11.17
CA LEU A 267 5.56 -14.27 -11.58
C LEU A 267 5.59 -14.49 -13.09
N LEU A 268 5.58 -13.40 -13.85
CA LEU A 268 5.58 -13.44 -15.32
C LEU A 268 6.52 -12.36 -15.86
N ASP A 269 7.15 -12.64 -17.00
CA ASP A 269 7.84 -11.64 -17.83
C ASP A 269 6.85 -10.97 -18.81
N ALA A 270 7.33 -10.06 -19.66
CA ALA A 270 6.52 -9.32 -20.63
C ALA A 270 5.70 -10.24 -21.58
N ASP A 271 6.31 -11.32 -22.07
CA ASP A 271 5.63 -12.29 -22.95
C ASP A 271 4.56 -13.08 -22.19
N GLY A 272 4.89 -13.50 -20.96
CA GLY A 272 3.97 -14.20 -20.07
C GLY A 272 2.78 -13.33 -19.67
N ILE A 273 3.03 -12.05 -19.38
CA ILE A 273 2.00 -11.04 -19.15
C ILE A 273 1.04 -10.96 -20.34
N ALA A 274 1.56 -10.81 -21.56
CA ALA A 274 0.74 -10.68 -22.75
C ALA A 274 -0.08 -11.96 -23.03
N ARG A 275 0.49 -13.14 -22.76
CA ARG A 275 -0.23 -14.43 -22.86
C ARG A 275 -1.32 -14.55 -21.80
N PHE A 276 -1.00 -14.28 -20.54
CA PHE A 276 -1.93 -14.35 -19.42
C PHE A 276 -3.12 -13.41 -19.63
N GLU A 277 -2.87 -12.19 -20.12
CA GLU A 277 -3.92 -11.22 -20.46
C GLU A 277 -4.88 -11.75 -21.54
N ARG A 278 -4.35 -12.37 -22.60
CA ARG A 278 -5.18 -13.00 -23.64
C ARG A 278 -6.01 -14.16 -23.09
N ILE A 279 -5.39 -15.07 -22.33
CA ILE A 279 -6.09 -16.23 -21.74
C ILE A 279 -7.24 -15.76 -20.84
N CYS A 280 -6.99 -14.78 -19.97
CA CYS A 280 -8.02 -14.24 -19.08
C CYS A 280 -9.16 -13.57 -19.85
N ALA A 281 -8.84 -12.83 -20.92
CA ALA A 281 -9.85 -12.18 -21.77
C ALA A 281 -10.69 -13.20 -22.54
N GLU A 282 -10.07 -14.23 -23.12
CA GLU A 282 -10.75 -15.32 -23.83
C GLU A 282 -11.65 -16.14 -22.89
N ALA A 283 -11.25 -16.30 -21.63
CA ALA A 283 -12.05 -16.93 -20.58
C ALA A 283 -13.16 -16.02 -20.01
N GLY A 284 -13.35 -14.80 -20.55
CA GLY A 284 -14.43 -13.89 -20.14
C GLY A 284 -14.16 -13.07 -18.88
N GLY A 285 -12.90 -12.93 -18.48
CA GLY A 285 -12.47 -12.10 -17.35
C GLY A 285 -11.52 -10.98 -17.74
N SER A 286 -10.73 -10.56 -16.75
CA SER A 286 -9.69 -9.53 -16.84
C SER A 286 -8.37 -10.08 -16.28
N PHE A 287 -7.28 -9.38 -16.51
CA PHE A 287 -5.97 -9.72 -15.92
C PHE A 287 -6.06 -9.92 -14.39
N LEU A 288 -6.73 -8.99 -13.69
CA LEU A 288 -6.85 -9.06 -12.23
C LEU A 288 -7.75 -10.21 -11.75
N SER A 289 -8.85 -10.53 -12.46
CA SER A 289 -9.63 -11.72 -12.11
C SER A 289 -8.86 -13.02 -12.35
N GLY A 290 -7.94 -13.03 -13.32
CA GLY A 290 -6.97 -14.11 -13.47
C GLY A 290 -6.07 -14.26 -12.25
N ILE A 291 -5.56 -13.16 -11.69
CA ILE A 291 -4.77 -13.20 -10.44
C ILE A 291 -5.59 -13.83 -9.31
N TYR A 292 -6.84 -13.37 -9.11
CA TYR A 292 -7.72 -13.96 -8.09
C TYR A 292 -8.00 -15.44 -8.33
N ALA A 293 -8.20 -15.87 -9.58
CA ALA A 293 -8.37 -17.29 -9.91
C ALA A 293 -7.11 -18.11 -9.56
N ALA A 294 -5.91 -17.62 -9.88
CA ALA A 294 -4.65 -18.31 -9.54
C ALA A 294 -4.41 -18.40 -8.03
N VAL A 295 -4.71 -17.33 -7.29
CA VAL A 295 -4.66 -17.30 -5.82
C VAL A 295 -5.68 -18.28 -5.23
N ALA A 296 -6.92 -18.26 -5.72
CA ALA A 296 -7.97 -19.15 -5.25
C ALA A 296 -7.66 -20.64 -5.50
N LEU A 297 -7.06 -20.97 -6.65
CA LEU A 297 -6.58 -22.33 -6.92
C LEU A 297 -5.46 -22.75 -5.97
N THR A 298 -4.50 -21.85 -5.72
CA THR A 298 -3.43 -22.09 -4.75
C THR A 298 -3.99 -22.37 -3.36
N GLU A 299 -4.99 -21.61 -2.92
CA GLU A 299 -5.67 -21.82 -1.64
C GLU A 299 -6.49 -23.11 -1.60
N TYR A 300 -7.17 -23.45 -2.70
CA TYR A 300 -7.90 -24.71 -2.82
C TYR A 300 -6.95 -25.90 -2.66
N GLU A 301 -5.80 -25.89 -3.34
CA GLU A 301 -4.87 -27.01 -3.33
C GLU A 301 -4.04 -27.13 -2.05
N LEU A 302 -3.64 -26.00 -1.45
CA LEU A 302 -2.76 -26.02 -0.27
C LEU A 302 -3.50 -25.99 1.07
N ALA A 303 -4.71 -25.40 1.10
CA ALA A 303 -5.49 -25.19 2.31
C ALA A 303 -6.91 -25.79 2.25
N ALA A 304 -7.25 -26.52 1.19
CA ALA A 304 -8.56 -27.15 1.00
C ALA A 304 -9.76 -26.17 1.09
N ARG A 305 -9.55 -24.91 0.70
CA ARG A 305 -10.60 -23.88 0.69
C ARG A 305 -11.50 -24.04 -0.53
N ALA A 306 -12.67 -24.66 -0.34
CA ALA A 306 -13.68 -24.88 -1.39
C ALA A 306 -14.27 -23.57 -1.97
N ASP A 307 -14.23 -22.50 -1.18
CA ASP A 307 -14.62 -21.14 -1.56
C ASP A 307 -13.45 -20.20 -1.27
N TYR A 308 -13.20 -19.25 -2.19
CA TYR A 308 -12.24 -18.19 -1.97
C TYR A 308 -12.90 -17.05 -1.20
N PHE A 309 -12.20 -16.51 -0.21
CA PHE A 309 -12.58 -15.32 0.53
C PHE A 309 -11.33 -14.52 0.90
N GLY A 310 -11.18 -13.35 0.28
CA GLY A 310 -10.08 -12.42 0.53
C GLY A 310 -10.57 -10.97 0.54
N ILE A 311 -9.76 -10.07 1.08
CA ILE A 311 -10.06 -8.63 1.09
C ILE A 311 -9.20 -7.92 0.05
N SER A 312 -9.85 -7.25 -0.90
CA SER A 312 -9.18 -6.38 -1.87
C SER A 312 -8.96 -5.00 -1.28
N VAL A 313 -7.80 -4.40 -1.57
CA VAL A 313 -7.58 -2.96 -1.41
C VAL A 313 -8.04 -2.25 -2.68
N LEU A 314 -8.89 -1.23 -2.56
CA LEU A 314 -9.41 -0.46 -3.69
C LEU A 314 -9.19 1.04 -3.50
N ALA A 315 -8.89 1.74 -4.59
CA ALA A 315 -8.71 3.19 -4.56
C ALA A 315 -10.06 3.92 -4.47
N THR A 316 -10.17 4.92 -3.60
CA THR A 316 -11.36 5.79 -3.45
C THR A 316 -11.23 7.11 -4.21
N ARG A 317 -10.18 7.26 -5.03
CA ARG A 317 -9.88 8.48 -5.79
C ARG A 317 -10.95 8.88 -6.80
N LEU A 318 -11.87 7.96 -7.14
CA LEU A 318 -12.98 8.22 -8.07
C LEU A 318 -14.21 8.85 -7.39
N LEU A 319 -14.19 9.05 -6.06
CA LEU A 319 -15.28 9.70 -5.34
C LEU A 319 -15.45 11.17 -5.73
N ALA A 320 -14.35 11.84 -6.07
CA ALA A 320 -14.30 13.19 -6.63
C ALA A 320 -12.99 13.36 -7.42
N ASP A 321 -12.50 14.59 -7.62
CA ASP A 321 -11.26 14.86 -8.35
C ASP A 321 -10.01 14.69 -7.46
N PHE A 322 -9.74 13.45 -7.04
CA PHE A 322 -8.61 13.09 -6.18
C PHE A 322 -7.49 12.32 -6.92
N GLY A 323 -7.57 12.23 -8.25
CA GLY A 323 -6.67 11.41 -9.06
C GLY A 323 -5.18 11.74 -8.87
N MET A 324 -4.87 13.02 -8.66
CA MET A 324 -3.51 13.53 -8.48
C MET A 324 -3.18 13.91 -7.03
N SER A 325 -4.10 13.68 -6.09
CA SER A 325 -3.96 14.14 -4.70
C SER A 325 -3.05 13.24 -3.88
N GLN A 326 -2.30 13.86 -2.95
CA GLN A 326 -1.63 13.15 -1.85
C GLN A 326 -2.60 12.88 -0.70
N GLY A 327 -2.55 11.67 -0.16
CA GLY A 327 -3.40 11.20 0.93
C GLY A 327 -3.55 9.68 0.94
N TRP A 328 -4.33 9.17 1.89
CA TRP A 328 -4.64 7.74 2.02
C TRP A 328 -6.04 7.44 1.48
N PHE A 329 -6.13 7.18 0.17
CA PHE A 329 -7.39 6.98 -0.54
C PHE A 329 -7.66 5.50 -0.81
N CYS A 330 -7.77 4.72 0.26
CA CYS A 330 -8.04 3.29 0.19
C CYS A 330 -9.37 2.96 0.86
N ASN A 331 -10.07 1.96 0.32
CA ASN A 331 -11.16 1.26 0.99
C ASN A 331 -11.04 -0.25 0.72
N PHE A 332 -11.82 -1.05 1.44
CA PHE A 332 -11.69 -2.51 1.45
C PHE A 332 -13.01 -3.20 1.13
N ALA A 333 -12.96 -4.25 0.34
CA ALA A 333 -14.14 -5.05 0.03
C ALA A 333 -13.80 -6.53 -0.21
N PRO A 334 -14.73 -7.44 0.06
CA PRO A 334 -14.48 -8.86 0.01
C PRO A 334 -14.62 -9.33 -1.42
N VAL A 335 -13.62 -10.08 -1.86
CA VAL A 335 -13.70 -10.91 -3.06
C VAL A 335 -13.99 -12.31 -2.58
N ALA A 336 -15.20 -12.78 -2.89
CA ALA A 336 -15.62 -14.13 -2.57
C ALA A 336 -16.22 -14.82 -3.78
N PHE A 337 -15.93 -16.10 -3.98
CA PHE A 337 -16.51 -16.94 -5.02
C PHE A 337 -16.19 -18.42 -4.79
N LYS A 338 -17.03 -19.31 -5.33
CA LYS A 338 -16.84 -20.76 -5.22
C LYS A 338 -15.71 -21.23 -6.13
N VAL A 339 -14.84 -22.09 -5.60
CA VAL A 339 -13.75 -22.75 -6.33
C VAL A 339 -14.08 -24.21 -6.63
N GLU A 340 -14.72 -24.90 -5.67
CA GLU A 340 -15.14 -26.28 -5.83
C GLU A 340 -16.07 -26.45 -7.04
N GLY A 341 -15.74 -27.42 -7.89
CA GLY A 341 -16.47 -27.71 -9.12
C GLY A 341 -15.87 -27.07 -10.38
N ALA A 342 -14.93 -26.13 -10.25
CA ALA A 342 -14.10 -25.71 -11.37
C ALA A 342 -13.18 -26.87 -11.81
N ARG A 343 -13.08 -27.09 -13.13
CA ARG A 343 -12.20 -28.15 -13.67
C ARG A 343 -10.85 -27.60 -14.11
N SER A 344 -10.78 -26.29 -14.36
CA SER A 344 -9.55 -25.61 -14.74
C SER A 344 -9.53 -24.14 -14.31
N PHE A 345 -8.39 -23.48 -14.52
CA PHE A 345 -8.22 -22.04 -14.30
C PHE A 345 -9.18 -21.24 -15.17
N THR A 346 -9.28 -21.55 -16.46
CA THR A 346 -10.18 -20.81 -17.37
C THR A 346 -11.65 -20.97 -16.99
N ASP A 347 -12.07 -22.14 -16.48
CA ASP A 347 -13.41 -22.36 -15.90
C ASP A 347 -13.68 -21.45 -14.68
N LEU A 348 -12.64 -21.09 -13.91
CA LEU A 348 -12.76 -20.29 -12.66
C LEU A 348 -12.72 -18.77 -12.91
N VAL A 349 -12.06 -18.31 -13.97
CA VAL A 349 -11.89 -16.87 -14.29
C VAL A 349 -13.21 -16.08 -14.28
N PRO A 350 -14.33 -16.56 -14.86
CA PRO A 350 -15.62 -15.85 -14.78
C PRO A 350 -16.13 -15.64 -13.35
N ALA A 351 -15.98 -16.64 -12.47
CA ALA A 351 -16.41 -16.55 -11.09
C ALA A 351 -15.57 -15.53 -10.31
N ALA A 352 -14.25 -15.54 -10.53
CA ALA A 352 -13.34 -14.53 -9.97
C ALA A 352 -13.67 -13.12 -10.48
N PHE A 353 -14.02 -12.98 -11.76
CA PHE A 353 -14.42 -11.70 -12.35
C PHE A 353 -15.72 -11.16 -11.75
N ALA A 354 -16.73 -12.03 -11.56
CA ALA A 354 -17.97 -11.68 -10.87
C ALA A 354 -17.71 -11.29 -9.40
N GLY A 355 -16.88 -12.06 -8.69
CA GLY A 355 -16.48 -11.78 -7.31
C GLY A 355 -15.81 -10.42 -7.15
N TYR A 356 -14.84 -10.11 -8.00
CA TYR A 356 -14.16 -8.80 -7.98
C TYR A 356 -15.07 -7.65 -8.41
N THR A 357 -15.95 -7.86 -9.40
CA THR A 357 -16.93 -6.84 -9.80
C THR A 357 -17.90 -6.51 -8.68
N ARG A 358 -18.36 -7.54 -7.95
CA ARG A 358 -19.14 -7.37 -6.72
C ARG A 358 -18.35 -6.60 -5.67
N ALA A 359 -17.09 -6.95 -5.42
CA ALA A 359 -16.24 -6.25 -4.46
C ALA A 359 -16.13 -4.75 -4.77
N LYS A 360 -15.96 -4.36 -6.04
CA LYS A 360 -15.95 -2.94 -6.45
C LYS A 360 -17.26 -2.21 -6.11
N ARG A 361 -18.41 -2.87 -6.25
CA ARG A 361 -19.70 -2.27 -5.84
C ARG A 361 -19.77 -2.13 -4.33
N LEU A 362 -19.39 -3.18 -3.58
CA LEU A 362 -19.39 -3.17 -2.11
C LEU A 362 -18.41 -2.13 -1.54
N ALA A 363 -17.32 -1.83 -2.25
CA ALA A 363 -16.36 -0.79 -1.88
C ALA A 363 -16.92 0.64 -1.94
N ALA A 364 -18.15 0.84 -2.42
CA ALA A 364 -18.86 2.10 -2.28
C ALA A 364 -19.24 2.41 -0.82
N VAL A 365 -19.32 1.38 0.04
CA VAL A 365 -19.57 1.54 1.47
C VAL A 365 -18.24 1.80 2.18
N PRO A 366 -18.10 2.89 2.93
CA PRO A 366 -16.92 3.13 3.75
C PRO A 366 -16.70 2.01 4.78
N ALA A 367 -15.44 1.58 4.98
CA ALA A 367 -15.09 0.47 5.86
C ALA A 367 -15.67 0.62 7.28
N GLN A 368 -15.71 1.83 7.83
CA GLN A 368 -16.29 2.12 9.13
C GLN A 368 -17.77 1.73 9.23
N SER A 369 -18.56 1.92 8.18
CA SER A 369 -19.99 1.59 8.18
C SER A 369 -20.18 0.07 8.17
N VAL A 370 -19.33 -0.66 7.42
CA VAL A 370 -19.32 -2.12 7.42
C VAL A 370 -18.92 -2.66 8.79
N ILE A 371 -17.81 -2.18 9.36
CA ILE A 371 -17.31 -2.63 10.67
C ILE A 371 -18.34 -2.36 11.77
N ALA A 372 -18.93 -1.16 11.78
CA ALA A 372 -19.99 -0.82 12.73
C ALA A 372 -21.21 -1.74 12.60
N ALA A 373 -21.61 -2.07 11.37
CA ALA A 373 -22.73 -2.99 11.12
C ALA A 373 -22.42 -4.44 11.57
N LEU A 374 -21.21 -4.95 11.28
CA LEU A 374 -20.78 -6.29 11.71
C LEU A 374 -20.74 -6.41 13.24
N LEU A 375 -20.21 -5.40 13.93
CA LEU A 375 -20.22 -5.32 15.39
C LEU A 375 -21.67 -5.24 15.93
N GLY A 376 -22.51 -4.44 15.29
CA GLY A 376 -23.93 -4.29 15.63
C GLY A 376 -24.72 -5.59 15.46
N SER A 377 -24.31 -6.47 14.55
CA SER A 377 -24.90 -7.82 14.36
C SER A 377 -24.28 -8.90 15.25
N GLY A 378 -23.35 -8.55 16.15
CA GLY A 378 -22.80 -9.46 17.16
C GLY A 378 -21.44 -10.08 16.81
N ALA A 379 -20.76 -9.62 15.76
CA ALA A 379 -19.37 -10.02 15.51
C ALA A 379 -18.46 -9.57 16.66
N SER A 380 -17.46 -10.38 17.02
CA SER A 380 -16.47 -10.00 18.03
C SER A 380 -15.56 -8.88 17.49
N PRO A 381 -15.11 -7.93 18.33
CA PRO A 381 -14.06 -6.99 17.95
C PRO A 381 -12.80 -7.68 17.41
N ALA A 382 -12.43 -8.85 17.94
CA ALA A 382 -11.27 -9.59 17.46
C ALA A 382 -11.43 -10.07 16.00
N ASP A 383 -12.66 -10.43 15.60
CA ASP A 383 -12.97 -10.97 14.27
C ASP A 383 -13.05 -9.89 13.18
N VAL A 384 -13.30 -8.63 13.57
CA VAL A 384 -13.44 -7.50 12.64
C VAL A 384 -12.28 -6.51 12.68
N ALA A 385 -11.58 -6.39 13.81
CA ALA A 385 -10.48 -5.44 14.00
C ALA A 385 -9.11 -6.03 13.67
N ALA A 386 -9.00 -7.36 13.54
CA ALA A 386 -7.79 -7.97 13.01
C ALA A 386 -7.55 -7.49 11.58
N SER A 387 -6.32 -7.05 11.29
CA SER A 387 -5.93 -6.74 9.92
C SER A 387 -6.08 -8.01 9.07
N PRO A 388 -6.92 -8.02 8.02
CA PRO A 388 -7.05 -9.18 7.15
C PRO A 388 -5.79 -9.38 6.32
N ASN A 389 -5.65 -10.58 5.75
CA ASN A 389 -4.73 -10.78 4.65
C ASN A 389 -5.26 -10.03 3.41
N LEU A 390 -4.54 -8.98 3.01
CA LEU A 390 -4.95 -8.10 1.92
C LEU A 390 -4.37 -8.57 0.60
N LEU A 391 -5.13 -8.36 -0.48
CA LEU A 391 -4.64 -8.43 -1.85
C LEU A 391 -4.78 -7.07 -2.53
N SER A 392 -3.72 -6.57 -3.15
CA SER A 392 -3.78 -5.40 -4.03
C SER A 392 -3.17 -5.68 -5.39
N TYR A 393 -3.54 -4.86 -6.37
CA TYR A 393 -2.96 -4.86 -7.70
C TYR A 393 -2.69 -3.43 -8.16
N ILE A 394 -1.45 -3.17 -8.59
CA ILE A 394 -1.03 -1.89 -9.17
C ILE A 394 -0.41 -2.15 -10.55
N ASP A 395 -0.92 -1.45 -11.56
CA ASP A 395 -0.35 -1.41 -12.90
C ASP A 395 0.34 -0.06 -13.08
N PHE A 396 1.67 -0.02 -12.93
CA PHE A 396 2.46 1.21 -12.94
C PHE A 396 2.42 1.93 -14.30
N ARG A 397 2.10 1.20 -15.38
CA ARG A 397 1.96 1.77 -16.73
C ARG A 397 0.72 2.65 -16.88
N ARG A 398 -0.20 2.62 -15.91
CA ARG A 398 -1.43 3.42 -15.91
C ARG A 398 -1.29 4.75 -15.17
N PHE A 399 -0.17 4.98 -14.49
CA PHE A 399 0.06 6.25 -13.83
C PHE A 399 0.46 7.30 -14.86
N PRO A 400 0.08 8.57 -14.66
CA PRO A 400 0.47 9.63 -15.58
C PRO A 400 2.01 9.78 -15.69
N GLY A 401 2.75 9.32 -14.67
CA GLY A 401 4.22 9.31 -14.55
C GLY A 401 4.94 8.50 -15.61
N TYR A 402 4.24 7.51 -16.16
CA TYR A 402 4.82 6.46 -16.97
C TYR A 402 5.55 6.99 -18.22
N GLY A 403 6.77 6.48 -18.45
CA GLY A 403 7.64 6.91 -19.54
C GLY A 403 8.47 8.17 -19.25
N GLY A 404 8.29 8.77 -18.08
CA GLY A 404 9.13 9.85 -17.59
C GLY A 404 10.33 9.31 -16.80
N GLN A 405 11.50 9.94 -16.95
CA GLN A 405 12.75 9.52 -16.32
C GLN A 405 12.62 9.25 -14.81
N ALA A 406 12.04 10.21 -14.07
CA ALA A 406 11.88 10.10 -12.63
C ALA A 406 10.94 8.94 -12.23
N TYR A 407 9.98 8.61 -13.08
CA TYR A 407 9.07 7.50 -12.84
C TYR A 407 9.72 6.16 -13.16
N ASP A 408 10.39 6.06 -14.30
CA ASP A 408 10.99 4.82 -14.80
C ASP A 408 12.09 4.32 -13.84
N ARG A 409 12.89 5.24 -13.29
CA ARG A 409 13.92 4.96 -12.27
C ARG A 409 13.41 4.96 -10.83
N GLY A 410 12.11 5.17 -10.64
CA GLY A 410 11.49 5.26 -9.33
C GLY A 410 11.41 3.91 -8.61
N VAL A 411 11.61 3.94 -7.30
CA VAL A 411 11.30 2.86 -6.38
C VAL A 411 10.35 3.36 -5.30
N LEU A 412 9.51 2.47 -4.81
CA LEU A 412 8.59 2.64 -3.69
C LEU A 412 8.88 1.52 -2.71
N PHE A 413 8.84 1.82 -1.43
CA PHE A 413 8.99 0.83 -0.37
C PHE A 413 8.12 1.18 0.83
N THR A 414 7.82 0.18 1.62
CA THR A 414 6.99 0.30 2.83
C THR A 414 7.88 0.18 4.06
N GLY A 415 7.51 0.86 5.14
CA GLY A 415 8.17 0.66 6.42
C GLY A 415 8.02 -0.79 6.90
N GLU A 416 9.07 -1.29 7.55
CA GLU A 416 9.15 -2.68 8.00
C GLU A 416 9.03 -2.72 9.53
N GLY A 417 7.90 -3.24 9.99
CA GLY A 417 7.57 -3.36 11.41
C GLY A 417 7.38 -4.82 11.81
N ARG A 418 6.21 -5.11 12.38
CA ARG A 418 5.79 -6.46 12.75
C ARG A 418 4.52 -6.83 12.01
N THR A 419 4.36 -8.10 11.69
CA THR A 419 3.16 -8.62 11.00
C THR A 419 2.78 -10.02 11.50
N ALA A 420 1.50 -10.35 11.37
CA ALA A 420 0.97 -11.70 11.49
C ALA A 420 0.50 -12.27 10.12
N ASN A 421 0.48 -11.43 9.08
CA ASN A 421 -0.06 -11.73 7.77
C ASN A 421 1.04 -11.87 6.72
N ALA A 422 0.66 -12.38 5.56
CA ALA A 422 1.45 -12.35 4.33
C ALA A 422 0.59 -11.75 3.21
N SER A 423 0.25 -10.45 3.38
CA SER A 423 -0.53 -9.72 2.38
C SER A 423 0.20 -9.70 1.04
N MET A 424 -0.56 -9.76 -0.06
CA MET A 424 -0.04 -9.94 -1.41
C MET A 424 -0.25 -8.68 -2.24
N TRP A 425 0.83 -8.05 -2.68
CA TRP A 425 0.80 -6.90 -3.57
C TRP A 425 1.28 -7.32 -4.95
N PHE A 426 0.36 -7.47 -5.89
CA PHE A 426 0.69 -7.76 -7.28
C PHE A 426 0.98 -6.45 -8.00
N ASN A 427 2.16 -6.36 -8.62
CA ASN A 427 2.61 -5.17 -9.30
C ASN A 427 2.99 -5.52 -10.73
N ARG A 428 2.58 -4.68 -11.68
CA ARG A 428 2.87 -4.84 -13.11
C ARG A 428 3.58 -3.60 -13.63
N ASP A 429 4.73 -3.82 -14.25
CA ASP A 429 5.43 -2.86 -15.10
C ASP A 429 5.48 -3.39 -16.55
N ASP A 430 6.34 -2.83 -17.40
CA ASP A 430 6.49 -3.29 -18.80
C ASP A 430 7.15 -4.66 -18.92
N ASP A 431 8.03 -4.99 -17.98
CA ASP A 431 8.93 -6.13 -18.07
C ASP A 431 8.41 -7.33 -17.28
N ARG A 432 7.65 -7.08 -16.21
CA ARG A 432 7.25 -8.13 -15.25
C ARG A 432 5.93 -7.88 -14.53
N LEU A 433 5.24 -8.99 -14.26
CA LEU A 433 4.30 -9.12 -13.15
C LEU A 433 5.05 -9.73 -11.99
N TYR A 434 5.01 -9.10 -10.83
CA TYR A 434 5.68 -9.61 -9.64
C TYR A 434 4.81 -9.42 -8.40
N LEU A 435 5.08 -10.24 -7.40
CA LEU A 435 4.43 -10.23 -6.10
C LEU A 435 5.39 -9.68 -5.07
N GLY A 436 4.97 -8.66 -4.33
CA GLY A 436 5.58 -8.22 -3.08
C GLY A 436 4.77 -8.70 -1.87
N SER A 437 5.45 -9.03 -0.78
CA SER A 437 4.81 -9.37 0.50
C SER A 437 5.70 -9.03 1.69
N GLN A 438 5.10 -8.59 2.79
CA GLN A 438 5.75 -8.53 4.10
C GLN A 438 5.22 -9.66 4.96
N THR A 439 6.11 -10.53 5.42
CA THR A 439 5.76 -11.79 6.09
C THR A 439 6.43 -11.93 7.46
N PRO A 440 5.91 -12.74 8.39
CA PRO A 440 6.55 -12.95 9.69
C PRO A 440 7.91 -13.68 9.54
N ASP A 441 8.98 -13.16 10.11
CA ASP A 441 10.32 -13.78 10.10
C ASP A 441 10.46 -14.85 11.18
N THR A 442 9.64 -15.89 11.09
CA THR A 442 9.79 -17.12 11.88
C THR A 442 10.02 -18.30 10.94
N THR A 443 10.73 -19.33 11.41
CA THR A 443 11.06 -20.49 10.58
C THR A 443 9.82 -21.13 9.94
N LEU A 444 8.74 -21.32 10.69
CA LEU A 444 7.52 -21.94 10.17
C LEU A 444 6.80 -21.02 9.18
N ALA A 445 6.64 -19.74 9.52
CA ALA A 445 6.06 -18.74 8.63
C ALA A 445 6.77 -18.69 7.27
N GLN A 446 8.10 -18.63 7.27
CA GLN A 446 8.89 -18.58 6.05
C GLN A 446 8.77 -19.86 5.22
N LEU A 447 8.69 -21.04 5.85
CA LEU A 447 8.45 -22.30 5.14
C LEU A 447 7.08 -22.34 4.46
N GLN A 448 6.02 -21.89 5.15
CA GLN A 448 4.66 -21.89 4.58
C GLN A 448 4.49 -20.86 3.47
N VAL A 449 5.01 -19.64 3.68
CA VAL A 449 5.00 -18.58 2.65
C VAL A 449 5.75 -19.04 1.40
N LYS A 450 6.94 -19.63 1.57
CA LYS A 450 7.70 -20.18 0.45
C LYS A 450 6.89 -21.25 -0.29
N ARG A 451 6.33 -22.22 0.42
CA ARG A 451 5.48 -23.27 -0.18
C ARG A 451 4.31 -22.68 -0.97
N TYR A 452 3.64 -21.68 -0.39
CA TYR A 452 2.51 -21.00 -1.03
C TYR A 452 2.93 -20.26 -2.29
N HIS A 453 3.96 -19.42 -2.21
CA HIS A 453 4.43 -18.61 -3.33
C HIS A 453 5.04 -19.44 -4.47
N GLU A 454 5.79 -20.52 -4.16
CA GLU A 454 6.30 -21.44 -5.18
C GLU A 454 5.16 -22.16 -5.92
N HIS A 455 4.10 -22.54 -5.21
CA HIS A 455 2.92 -23.14 -5.82
C HIS A 455 2.16 -22.12 -6.68
N LEU A 456 1.93 -20.92 -6.16
CA LEU A 456 1.29 -19.83 -6.91
C LEU A 456 2.06 -19.52 -8.20
N TRP A 457 3.39 -19.43 -8.13
CA TRP A 457 4.24 -19.26 -9.30
C TRP A 457 4.04 -20.40 -10.32
N SER A 458 4.02 -21.65 -9.88
CA SER A 458 3.77 -22.81 -10.74
C SER A 458 2.39 -22.75 -11.42
N VAL A 459 1.36 -22.21 -10.74
CA VAL A 459 0.04 -21.99 -11.36
C VAL A 459 0.15 -20.97 -12.50
N PHE A 460 0.78 -19.81 -12.26
CA PHE A 460 1.00 -18.79 -13.30
C PHE A 460 1.80 -19.33 -14.49
N ASP A 461 2.93 -20.00 -14.23
CA ASP A 461 3.82 -20.56 -15.26
C ASP A 461 3.08 -21.59 -16.14
N ARG A 462 2.31 -22.48 -15.53
CA ARG A 462 1.50 -23.47 -16.27
C ARG A 462 0.38 -22.82 -17.06
N VAL A 463 -0.37 -21.87 -16.49
CA VAL A 463 -1.41 -21.15 -17.26
C VAL A 463 -0.81 -20.53 -18.51
N VAL A 464 0.34 -19.86 -18.40
CA VAL A 464 0.98 -19.19 -19.54
C VAL A 464 1.60 -20.16 -20.55
N SER A 465 2.16 -21.28 -20.09
CA SER A 465 2.82 -22.26 -20.96
C SER A 465 1.86 -23.23 -21.65
N SER A 466 0.77 -23.65 -20.99
CA SER A 466 -0.24 -24.55 -21.56
C SER A 466 -1.55 -23.89 -21.99
N GLY A 467 -1.78 -22.62 -21.64
CA GLY A 467 -3.03 -21.90 -21.93
C GLY A 467 -4.15 -22.14 -20.91
N ASP A 468 -3.94 -23.06 -19.96
CA ASP A 468 -4.86 -23.38 -18.88
C ASP A 468 -4.12 -24.12 -17.75
N TYR A 469 -4.79 -24.34 -16.62
CA TYR A 469 -4.31 -25.15 -15.49
C TYR A 469 -5.44 -26.04 -14.98
N ALA A 470 -5.27 -27.36 -14.99
CA ALA A 470 -6.31 -28.29 -14.54
C ALA A 470 -6.38 -28.32 -13.01
N VAL A 471 -7.58 -28.15 -12.45
CA VAL A 471 -7.79 -28.29 -11.00
C VAL A 471 -7.76 -29.79 -10.66
N PRO A 472 -6.85 -30.24 -9.78
CA PRO A 472 -6.84 -31.64 -9.35
C PRO A 472 -8.19 -31.98 -8.73
N SER A 473 -8.80 -33.09 -9.15
CA SER A 473 -9.96 -33.63 -8.41
C SER A 473 -9.52 -33.91 -6.98
N PRO A 474 -10.33 -33.59 -5.95
CA PRO A 474 -9.95 -33.83 -4.57
C PRO A 474 -9.66 -35.33 -4.39
N GLY A 475 -8.38 -35.67 -4.34
CA GLY A 475 -7.94 -37.02 -3.99
C GLY A 475 -8.25 -37.27 -2.52
N PRO A 476 -8.40 -38.53 -2.09
CA PRO A 476 -8.54 -38.84 -0.68
C PRO A 476 -7.31 -38.31 0.07
N THR A 477 -7.51 -37.34 0.96
CA THR A 477 -6.47 -36.75 1.79
C THR A 477 -5.86 -37.85 2.66
N VAL A 478 -4.70 -38.37 2.26
CA VAL A 478 -3.90 -39.25 3.12
C VAL A 478 -3.16 -38.32 4.07
N PHE A 479 -3.69 -38.14 5.28
CA PHE A 479 -2.90 -37.63 6.39
C PHE A 479 -1.82 -38.67 6.69
N ALA A 480 -0.63 -38.48 6.14
CA ALA A 480 0.55 -39.18 6.59
C ALA A 480 0.89 -38.64 7.98
N THR A 481 0.40 -39.31 9.02
CA THR A 481 0.94 -39.19 10.37
C THR A 481 2.35 -39.79 10.35
N GLU A 482 3.35 -39.00 9.97
CA GLU A 482 4.72 -39.30 10.37
C GLU A 482 4.86 -38.97 11.85
N GLU A 483 4.68 -40.00 12.68
CA GLU A 483 5.19 -40.00 14.06
C GLU A 483 6.69 -39.75 14.00
N MET A 484 7.09 -38.51 14.25
CA MET A 484 8.48 -38.14 14.48
C MET A 484 8.90 -38.69 15.85
N ARG A 485 9.27 -39.97 15.90
CA ARG A 485 10.05 -40.50 17.02
C ARG A 485 11.49 -40.01 16.89
N LEU A 486 11.90 -39.16 17.83
CA LEU A 486 13.30 -38.94 18.15
C LEU A 486 13.53 -39.30 19.63
N PRO A 487 14.74 -39.79 19.99
CA PRO A 487 15.03 -40.56 21.21
C PRO A 487 14.87 -39.80 22.52
#